data_AF-W4P5F8-F1
#
_entry.id   AF-W4P5F8-F1
#
_cell.length_a   1.000
_cell.length_b   1.000
_cell.length_c   1.000
_cell.angle_alpha   90.00
_cell.angle_beta   90.00
_cell.angle_gamma   90.00
#
_symmetry.space_group_name_H-M   'P 1'
#
loop_
_entity.id
_entity.type
_entity.pdbx_description
1 polymer ?
#
loop_
_entity_poly.entity_id
_entity_poly.type
_entity_poly.pdbx_seq_one_letter_code
_entity_poly.pdbx_strand_id
1 'polypeptide(L)' 'MEAVKNEFDRFTRQEATFIFVTNEIGLGGVSTNRLQRKFTDLQGWANQYIAAQADEVYLMVSGIPLKIKQTP' A
#
# COMPACT_ATOMS: atom_id res chain seq x y z
N MET A 1 13.58 7.24 0.30
CA MET A 1 12.32 6.93 -0.40
C MET A 1 11.76 8.07 -1.25
N GLU A 2 12.36 9.27 -1.23
CA GLU A 2 11.83 10.45 -1.92
C GLU A 2 11.71 10.32 -3.43
N ALA A 3 12.70 9.70 -4.09
CA ALA A 3 12.62 9.39 -5.52
C ALA A 3 11.38 8.53 -5.88
N VAL A 4 11.08 7.51 -5.06
CA VAL A 4 9.91 6.64 -5.26
C VAL A 4 8.59 7.41 -5.10
N LYS A 5 8.52 8.30 -4.09
CA LYS A 5 7.36 9.18 -3.89
C LYS A 5 7.12 10.06 -5.12
N ASN A 6 8.16 10.75 -5.57
CA ASN A 6 8.09 11.66 -6.72
C ASN A 6 7.67 10.94 -8.00
N GLU A 7 8.15 9.71 -8.20
CA GLU A 7 7.77 8.90 -9.35
C GLU A 7 6.32 8.43 -9.28
N PHE A 8 5.86 7.98 -8.11
CA PHE A 8 4.46 7.62 -7.89
C PHE A 8 3.53 8.82 -8.10
N ASP A 9 3.83 9.96 -7.50
CA ASP A 9 3.03 11.18 -7.65
C ASP A 9 3.00 11.67 -9.10
N ARG A 10 4.10 11.54 -9.83
CA ARG A 10 4.14 11.87 -11.26
C ARG A 10 3.27 10.90 -12.06
N PHE A 11 3.30 9.61 -11.74
CA PHE A 11 2.51 8.57 -12.41
C PHE A 11 1.00 8.76 -12.19
N THR A 12 0.56 9.18 -11.00
CA THR A 12 -0.86 9.33 -10.66
C THR A 12 -1.47 10.67 -11.04
N ARG A 13 -0.69 11.63 -11.56
CA ARG A 13 -1.17 12.96 -12.00
C ARG A 13 -1.99 12.96 -13.29
N GLN A 14 -1.94 11.88 -14.07
CA GLN A 14 -2.72 11.77 -15.30
C GLN A 14 -4.20 11.59 -15.00
N GLU A 15 -5.06 12.05 -15.90
CA GLU A 15 -6.51 11.92 -15.79
C GLU A 15 -6.93 10.48 -16.09
N ALA A 16 -6.93 9.63 -15.07
CA ALA A 16 -7.30 8.22 -15.15
C ALA A 16 -7.81 7.70 -13.80
N THR A 17 -8.59 6.63 -13.84
CA THR A 17 -8.95 5.88 -12.63
C THR A 17 -7.86 4.88 -12.30
N PHE A 18 -7.24 5.03 -11.13
CA PHE A 18 -6.22 4.12 -10.65
C PHE A 18 -6.78 3.13 -9.64
N ILE A 19 -6.52 1.84 -9.88
CA ILE A 19 -6.79 0.76 -8.94
C ILE A 19 -5.46 0.10 -8.60
N PHE A 20 -4.96 0.38 -7.40
CA PHE A 20 -3.75 -0.25 -6.89
C PHE A 20 -4.11 -1.48 -6.07
N VAL A 21 -3.60 -2.64 -6.49
CA VAL A 21 -3.74 -3.89 -5.73
C VAL A 21 -2.39 -4.23 -5.13
N THR A 22 -2.35 -4.34 -3.80
CA THR A 22 -1.16 -4.72 -3.03
C THR A 22 -1.53 -5.76 -1.99
N ASN A 23 -0.53 -6.46 -1.48
CA ASN A 23 -0.69 -7.46 -0.43
C ASN A 23 -0.43 -6.85 0.95
N GLU A 24 -1.11 -7.40 1.95
CA GLU A 24 -0.78 -7.17 3.36
C GLU A 24 0.01 -8.37 3.89
N ILE A 25 1.29 -8.16 4.24
CA ILE A 25 2.17 -9.22 4.75
C ILE A 25 2.66 -8.96 6.18
N GLY A 26 2.28 -7.83 6.79
CA GLY A 26 2.70 -7.43 8.13
C GLY A 26 1.89 -8.06 9.27
N LEU A 27 0.79 -8.77 8.97
CA LEU A 27 -0.07 -9.42 9.97
C LEU A 27 0.45 -10.79 10.44
N GLY A 28 1.58 -11.25 9.90
CA GLY A 28 2.23 -12.51 10.30
C GLY A 28 3.31 -12.35 11.37
N GLY A 29 3.99 -13.45 11.69
CA GLY A 29 5.18 -13.42 12.54
C GLY A 29 6.37 -12.73 11.86
N VAL A 30 7.26 -12.14 12.65
CA VAL A 30 8.48 -11.51 12.15
C VAL A 30 9.48 -12.57 11.67
N SER A 31 9.96 -12.44 10.43
CA SER A 31 10.96 -13.36 9.88
C SER A 31 12.30 -13.25 10.61
N THR A 32 12.95 -14.39 10.83
CA THR A 32 14.34 -14.45 11.32
C THR A 32 15.34 -13.96 10.27
N ASN A 33 14.97 -13.98 8.99
CA ASN A 33 15.78 -13.51 7.88
C ASN A 33 15.75 -11.97 7.76
N ARG A 34 16.92 -11.34 7.82
CA ARG A 34 17.07 -9.87 7.73
C ARG A 34 16.54 -9.28 6.42
N LEU A 35 16.72 -9.98 5.30
CA LEU A 35 16.23 -9.52 3.99
C LEU A 35 14.71 -9.51 3.96
N GLN A 36 14.08 -10.57 4.48
CA GLN A 36 12.62 -10.66 4.54
C GLN A 36 12.04 -9.57 5.44
N ARG A 37 12.64 -9.29 6.61
CA ARG A 37 12.20 -8.16 7.46
C ARG A 37 12.25 -6.83 6.73
N LYS A 38 13.38 -6.52 6.07
CA LYS A 38 13.52 -5.29 5.28
C LYS A 38 12.48 -5.21 4.16
N PHE A 39 12.18 -6.33 3.52
CA PHE A 39 11.15 -6.37 2.48
C PHE A 39 9.77 -6.06 3.06
N THR A 40 9.40 -6.68 4.18
CA THR A 40 8.14 -6.39 4.89
C THR A 40 8.04 -4.93 5.29
N ASP A 41 9.09 -4.35 5.86
CA ASP A 41 9.12 -2.94 6.26
C ASP A 41 8.91 -2.01 5.05
N LEU A 42 9.59 -2.29 3.93
CA LEU A 42 9.48 -1.50 2.70
C LEU A 42 8.11 -1.64 2.03
N GLN A 43 7.54 -2.84 2.00
CA GLN A 43 6.18 -3.03 1.47
C GLN A 43 5.16 -2.31 2.34
N GLY A 44 5.27 -2.40 3.67
CA GLY A 44 4.40 -1.67 4.60
C GLY A 44 4.50 -0.15 4.38
N TRP A 45 5.71 0.37 4.20
CA TRP A 45 5.91 1.78 3.85
C TRP A 45 5.21 2.17 2.53
N ALA A 46 5.32 1.33 1.50
CA ALA A 46 4.69 1.60 0.21
C ALA A 46 3.16 1.57 0.30
N ASN A 47 2.60 0.57 1.00
CA ASN A 47 1.17 0.46 1.25
C ASN A 47 0.65 1.70 1.99
N GLN A 48 1.36 2.17 3.02
CA GLN A 48 1.00 3.40 3.75
C GLN A 48 1.03 4.63 2.84
N TYR A 49 2.05 4.77 1.99
CA TYR A 49 2.15 5.91 1.08
C TYR A 49 1.01 5.93 0.05
N ILE A 50 0.71 4.79 -0.56
CA ILE A 50 -0.39 4.65 -1.52
C ILE A 50 -1.74 4.92 -0.84
N ALA A 51 -1.99 4.35 0.33
CA ALA A 51 -3.23 4.53 1.08
C ALA A 51 -3.46 5.99 1.52
N ALA A 52 -2.39 6.73 1.83
CA ALA A 52 -2.47 8.15 2.16
C ALA A 52 -3.00 8.98 0.98
N GLN A 53 -2.55 8.67 -0.24
CA GLN A 53 -2.91 9.39 -1.47
C GLN A 53 -4.22 8.89 -2.11
N ALA A 54 -4.63 7.64 -1.86
CA ALA A 54 -5.82 7.04 -2.47
C ALA A 54 -7.12 7.64 -1.92
N ASP A 55 -8.13 7.83 -2.78
CA ASP A 55 -9.46 8.29 -2.34
C ASP A 55 -10.18 7.26 -1.47
N GLU A 56 -10.05 5.98 -1.85
CA GLU A 56 -10.63 4.84 -1.15
C GLU A 56 -9.57 3.76 -0.90
N VAL A 57 -9.70 3.08 0.25
CA VAL A 57 -8.82 1.96 0.61
C VAL A 57 -9.67 0.82 1.16
N TYR A 58 -9.49 -0.36 0.58
CA TYR A 58 -10.18 -1.58 0.97
C TYR A 58 -9.19 -2.66 1.38
N LEU A 59 -9.48 -3.33 2.49
CA LEU A 59 -8.87 -4.61 2.84
C LEU A 59 -9.81 -5.73 2.38
N MET A 60 -9.30 -6.65 1.55
CA MET A 60 -10.07 -7.80 1.09
C MET A 60 -9.82 -8.99 2.02
N VAL A 61 -10.88 -9.52 2.63
CA VAL A 61 -10.82 -10.72 3.50
C VAL A 61 -11.79 -11.76 2.99
N SER A 62 -11.29 -12.90 2.53
CA SER A 62 -12.12 -13.99 1.96
C SER A 62 -13.09 -13.53 0.86
N GLY A 63 -12.66 -12.57 0.03
CA GLY A 63 -13.49 -11.97 -1.03
C GLY A 63 -14.48 -10.89 -0.55
N ILE A 64 -14.50 -10.59 0.74
CA ILE A 64 -15.37 -9.58 1.34
C ILE A 64 -14.57 -8.27 1.51
N PRO A 65 -15.04 -7.15 0.92
CA PRO A 65 -14.35 -5.87 1.05
C PRO A 65 -14.63 -5.21 2.40
N LEU A 66 -13.57 -4.77 3.07
CA LEU A 66 -13.63 -3.92 4.26
C LEU A 66 -13.08 -2.54 3.91
N LYS A 67 -13.94 -1.52 3.84
CA LYS A 67 -13.49 -0.13 3.59
C LYS A 67 -12.80 0.41 4.84
N ILE A 68 -11.49 0.62 4.76
CA ILE A 68 -10.66 1.07 5.90
C ILE A 68 -10.33 2.56 5.86
N LYS A 69 -10.42 3.19 4.68
CA LYS A 69 -10.39 4.66 4.53
C LYS A 69 -11.80 5.14 4.20
N GLN A 70 -12.40 5.84 5.14
CA GLN A 70 -13.63 6.60 4.93
C GLN A 70 -13.23 8.06 4.88
N THR A 71 -13.08 8.61 3.68
CA THR A 71 -13.11 10.06 3.51
C THR A 71 -14.58 10.48 3.65
N PRO A 72 -14.92 11.56 4.37
CA PRO A 72 -16.27 12.11 4.32
C PRO A 72 -16.65 12.53 2.89
#